data_AF-A0A2S8FE57-F1
#
_entry.id   AF-A0A2S8FE57-F1
#
_cell.length_a   1.000
_cell.length_b   1.000
_cell.length_c   1.000
_cell.angle_alpha   90.00
_cell.angle_beta   90.00
_cell.angle_gamma   90.00
#
_symmetry.space_group_name_H-M   'P 1'
#
loop_
_entity.id
_entity.type
_entity.pdbx_description
1 polymer ?
#
loop_
_entity_poly.entity_id
_entity_poly.type
_entity_poly.pdbx_seq_one_letter_code
_entity_poly.pdbx_strand_id
1 'polypeptide(L)'
;MCKVTYFVQSCPTCGRKLQVKVEYLGLEVSCQHCGANFISQDPTSLPAPIANPVDDALHKADAFLGRGLTNTQFPTTFGTN
;
A
#
# COMPACT_ATOMS: atom_id res chain seq x y z
N MET A 1 10.74 -29.09 25.27
CA MET A 1 9.62 -28.20 25.65
C MET A 1 9.33 -27.28 24.48
N CYS A 2 8.11 -27.28 23.95
CA CYS A 2 7.73 -26.39 22.84
C CYS A 2 7.66 -24.95 23.36
N LYS A 3 8.47 -24.04 22.80
CA LYS A 3 8.55 -22.65 23.23
C LYS A 3 7.59 -21.81 22.38
N VAL A 4 6.47 -21.39 22.96
CA VAL A 4 5.53 -20.49 22.30
C VAL A 4 6.20 -19.13 22.12
N THR A 5 6.24 -18.65 20.88
CA THR A 5 6.81 -17.34 20.55
C THR A 5 5.69 -16.31 20.52
N TYR A 6 5.93 -15.14 21.11
CA TYR A 6 4.97 -14.05 21.17
C TYR A 6 5.58 -12.82 20.51
N PHE A 7 4.75 -12.03 19.82
CA PHE A 7 5.15 -10.73 19.27
C PHE A 7 4.27 -9.63 19.87
N VAL A 8 4.81 -8.40 19.86
CA VAL A 8 4.13 -7.23 20.40
C VAL A 8 3.61 -6.39 19.24
N GLN A 9 2.30 -6.18 19.18
CA GLN A 9 1.66 -5.33 18.19
C GLN A 9 0.85 -4.23 18.88
N SER A 10 0.89 -3.01 18.35
CA SER A 10 0.07 -1.91 18.84
C SER A 10 -1.34 -2.03 18.26
N CYS A 11 -2.36 -2.07 19.12
CA CYS A 11 -3.74 -2.13 18.67
C CYS A 11 -4.09 -0.87 17.86
N PRO A 12 -4.67 -1.00 16.65
CA PRO A 12 -5.01 0.14 15.79
C PRO A 12 -6.12 1.02 16.38
N THR A 13 -6.93 0.51 17.31
CA THR A 13 -8.06 1.22 17.91
C THR A 13 -7.67 2.03 19.15
N CYS A 14 -6.81 1.49 20.01
CA CYS A 14 -6.46 2.10 21.29
C CYS A 14 -4.97 2.47 21.43
N GLY A 15 -4.12 2.09 20.48
CA GLY A 15 -2.68 2.37 20.49
C GLY A 15 -1.88 1.58 21.52
N ARG A 16 -2.50 0.65 22.27
CA ARG A 16 -1.80 -0.14 23.29
C ARG A 16 -1.06 -1.31 22.70
N LYS A 17 0.12 -1.60 23.28
CA LYS A 17 0.93 -2.78 22.99
C LYS A 17 0.21 -4.02 23.51
N LEU A 18 -0.20 -4.92 22.60
CA LEU A 18 -0.72 -6.25 22.91
C LEU A 18 0.30 -7.31 22.55
N GLN A 19 0.41 -8.33 23.40
CA GLN A 19 1.23 -9.50 23.15
C GLN A 19 0.38 -10.60 22.53
N VAL A 20 0.60 -10.88 21.25
CA VAL A 20 -0.14 -11.88 20.48
C VAL A 20 0.79 -13.08 20.22
N LYS A 21 0.25 -14.30 20.28
CA LYS A 21 1.05 -15.50 19.93
C LYS A 21 1.32 -15.48 18.43
N VAL A 22 2.52 -15.85 18.04
CA VAL A 22 2.92 -16.01 16.62
C VAL A 22 2.01 -17.03 15.91
N GLU A 23 1.47 -18.01 16.65
CA GLU A 23 0.50 -19.00 16.15
C GLU A 23 -0.82 -18.38 15.65
N TYR A 24 -1.18 -17.18 16.11
CA TYR A 24 -2.39 -16.47 15.68
C TYR A 24 -2.15 -15.48 14.54
N LEU A 25 -0.93 -15.43 13.97
CA LEU A 25 -0.63 -14.60 12.81
C LEU A 25 -1.56 -14.92 11.64
N GLY A 26 -2.15 -13.87 11.05
CA GLY A 26 -3.13 -13.98 9.97
C GLY A 26 -4.55 -14.30 10.42
N LEU A 27 -4.80 -14.55 11.72
CA LEU A 27 -6.12 -14.77 12.29
C LEU A 27 -6.68 -13.50 12.93
N GLU A 28 -8.01 -13.48 13.09
CA GLU A 28 -8.72 -12.43 13.82
C GLU A 28 -8.49 -12.59 15.33
N VAL A 29 -7.96 -11.54 15.96
CA VAL A 29 -7.73 -11.48 17.41
C VAL A 29 -8.48 -10.31 18.01
N SER A 30 -8.97 -10.47 19.24
CA SER A 30 -9.67 -9.42 19.97
C SER A 30 -8.73 -8.70 20.94
N CYS A 31 -8.82 -7.37 20.95
CA CYS A 31 -8.07 -6.56 21.90
C CYS A 31 -8.67 -6.72 23.32
N GLN A 32 -7.90 -7.21 24.28
CA GLN A 32 -8.35 -7.31 25.67
C GLN A 32 -8.68 -5.97 26.35
N HIS A 33 -8.26 -4.83 25.78
CA HIS A 33 -8.50 -3.50 26.36
C HIS A 33 -9.72 -2.80 25.78
N CYS A 34 -9.95 -2.88 24.47
CA CYS A 34 -11.06 -2.16 23.81
C CYS A 34 -12.11 -3.09 23.19
N GLY A 35 -11.87 -4.40 23.20
CA GLY A 35 -12.75 -5.39 22.57
C GLY A 35 -12.70 -5.39 21.04
N ALA A 36 -11.91 -4.52 20.42
CA ALA A 36 -11.82 -4.43 18.96
C ALA A 36 -11.19 -5.68 18.35
N ASN A 37 -11.83 -6.23 17.32
CA ASN A 37 -11.34 -7.33 16.52
C ASN A 37 -10.43 -6.81 15.41
N PHE A 38 -9.25 -7.38 15.25
CA PHE A 38 -8.32 -7.01 14.18
C PHE A 38 -7.53 -8.23 13.70
N ILE A 39 -7.07 -8.18 12.45
CA ILE A 39 -6.21 -9.22 11.90
C ILE A 39 -4.82 -9.05 12.49
N SER A 40 -4.29 -10.09 13.13
CA SER A 40 -2.92 -10.02 13.62
C SER A 40 -1.96 -10.15 12.43
N GLN A 41 -1.26 -9.07 12.13
CA GLN A 41 -0.29 -9.00 11.04
C GLN A 41 1.11 -8.88 11.63
N ASP A 42 2.02 -9.66 11.07
CA ASP A 42 3.44 -9.57 11.37
C ASP A 42 4.04 -8.35 10.64
N PRO A 43 4.83 -7.50 11.31
CA PRO A 43 5.44 -6.33 10.66
C PRO A 43 6.47 -6.68 9.57
N THR A 44 7.00 -7.92 9.56
CA THR A 44 7.84 -8.47 8.48
C THR A 44 6.98 -8.95 7.29
N SER A 45 5.69 -9.22 7.50
CA SER A 45 4.71 -9.48 6.44
C SER A 45 3.93 -8.23 6.02
N LEU A 46 4.46 -7.03 6.26
CA LEU A 46 4.13 -5.94 5.36
C LEU A 46 4.80 -6.32 4.03
N PRO A 47 4.05 -6.62 2.95
CA PRO A 47 4.69 -6.63 1.65
C PRO A 47 5.38 -5.27 1.55
N ALA A 48 6.72 -5.26 1.49
CA ALA A 48 7.46 -4.08 1.09
C ALA A 48 6.65 -3.47 -0.05
N PRO A 49 6.27 -2.17 0.02
CA PRO A 49 5.33 -1.57 -0.91
C PRO A 49 5.75 -2.09 -2.26
N ILE A 50 4.88 -2.93 -2.83
CA ILE A 50 5.13 -3.52 -4.12
C ILE A 50 5.13 -2.26 -4.95
N ALA A 51 6.32 -1.71 -5.21
CA ALA A 51 6.52 -0.64 -6.15
C ALA A 51 6.18 -1.35 -7.44
N ASN A 52 4.87 -1.43 -7.71
CA ASN A 52 4.36 -2.34 -8.69
C ASN A 52 5.06 -1.86 -9.96
N PRO A 53 5.87 -2.71 -10.62
CA PRO A 53 6.54 -2.29 -11.84
C PRO A 53 5.51 -1.81 -12.87
N VAL A 54 4.24 -2.18 -12.71
CA VAL A 54 3.09 -1.65 -13.46
C VAL A 54 2.81 -0.17 -13.19
N ASP A 55 2.89 0.32 -11.95
CA ASP A 55 2.70 1.74 -11.62
C ASP A 55 3.86 2.59 -12.18
N ASP A 56 5.10 2.10 -12.09
CA ASP A 56 6.27 2.75 -12.72
C ASP A 56 6.20 2.73 -14.25
N ALA A 57 5.78 1.60 -14.84
CA ALA A 57 5.58 1.49 -16.28
C ALA A 57 4.45 2.41 -16.78
N LEU A 58 3.36 2.56 -16.00
CA LEU A 58 2.24 3.43 -16.34
C LEU A 58 2.64 4.90 -16.33
N HIS A 59 3.38 5.34 -15.30
CA HIS A 59 3.91 6.71 -15.24
C HIS A 59 4.89 7.01 -16.38
N LYS A 60 5.70 6.03 -16.80
CA LYS A 60 6.59 6.18 -17.96
C LYS A 60 5.81 6.31 -19.26
N ALA A 61 4.78 5.49 -19.47
CA ALA A 61 3.96 5.52 -20.69
C ALA A 61 3.25 6.87 -20.89
N ASP A 62 2.69 7.46 -19.82
CA ASP A 62 2.03 8.78 -19.87
C ASP A 62 3.00 9.90 -20.30
N ALA A 63 4.23 9.88 -19.78
CA ALA A 63 5.27 10.84 -20.15
C ALA A 63 5.68 10.76 -21.64
N PHE A 64 5.55 9.60 -22.29
CA PHE A 64 5.80 9.46 -23.73
C PHE A 64 4.61 9.95 -24.57
N LEU A 65 3.37 9.70 -24.12
CA LEU A 65 2.16 10.14 -24.82
C LEU A 65 1.99 11.67 -24.76
N GLY A 66 2.40 12.33 -23.68
CA GLY A 66 2.35 13.79 -23.53
C GLY A 66 3.29 14.57 -24.46
N ARG A 67 4.34 13.93 -24.99
CA ARG A 67 5.29 14.56 -25.94
C ARG A 67 4.90 14.42 -27.41
N GLY A 68 3.90 13.58 -27.71
CA GLY A 68 3.56 13.20 -29.09
C GLY A 68 2.50 14.07 -29.79
N LEU A 69 1.82 14.99 -29.09
CA LEU A 69 0.68 15.73 -29.66
C LEU A 69 0.91 17.24 -29.82
N THR A 70 2.05 17.78 -29.38
CA THR A 70 2.37 19.20 -29.60
C THR A 70 2.93 19.48 -31.00
N ASN A 71 3.23 18.45 -31.80
CA ASN A 71 3.77 18.61 -33.14
C ASN A 71 2.71 18.55 -34.27
N THR A 72 1.42 18.54 -33.93
CA THR A 72 0.38 18.75 -34.95
C THR A 72 0.23 20.24 -35.19
N GLN A 73 1.18 20.78 -35.97
CA GLN A 73 1.07 22.05 -36.66
C GLN A 73 -0.27 22.11 -37.39
N PHE A 74 -1.25 22.82 -36.82
CA PHE A 74 -2.36 23.34 -37.62
C PHE A 74 -1.81 24.58 -38.32
N PRO A 75 -1.75 24.63 -39.67
CA PRO A 75 -1.40 25.85 -40.35
C PRO A 75 -2.59 26.82 -40.24
N THR A 76 -2.58 27.68 -39.21
CA THR A 76 -3.36 28.93 -39.21
C THR A 76 -2.63 29.95 -40.08
N THR A 77 -2.62 29.74 -41.40
CA THR A 77 -2.35 30.84 -42.33
C THR A 77 -3.63 31.67 -42.43
N PHE A 78 -3.60 32.82 -41.76
CA PHE A 78 -4.51 33.95 -41.95
C PHE A 78 -4.74 34.26 -43.44
N GLY A 79 -5.98 34.58 -43.80
CA GLY A 79 -6.36 35.11 -45.10
C GLY A 79 -7.49 36.12 -44.95
N THR A 80 -7.11 37.39 -44.77
CA THR A 80 -7.98 38.56 -44.74
C THR A 80 -8.49 38.88 -46.15
N ASN A 81 -9.81 38.82 -46.37
CA ASN A 81 -10.56 39.77 -47.21
C ASN A 81 -12.07 39.60 -46.98
#